data_AF-A0A7C0XAC3-F1
#
_entry.id   AF-A0A7C0XAC3-F1
#
_cell.length_a   1.000
_cell.length_b   1.000
_cell.length_c   1.000
_cell.angle_alpha   90.00
_cell.angle_beta   90.00
_cell.angle_gamma   90.00
#
_symmetry.space_group_name_H-M   'P 1'
#
loop_
_entity.id
_entity.type
_entity.pdbx_description
1 polymer ?
#
loop_
_entity_poly.entity_id
_entity_poly.type
_entity_poly.pdbx_seq_one_letter_code
_entity_poly.pdbx_strand_id
1 'polypeptide(L)'
;MWKKTVLAFLATISALWGLQTRNFVLVVIDGARYSETFGDSNHTYVPRMYELSQYGTIIDSFYNDGYTYTSRAIPAIWCGAWTEVRDTVDQWGHQTQYTLLPSFFEYYRKQQSMPQDSVYYVLKSLY
;
A
#
# COMPACT_ATOMS: atom_id res chain seq x y z
N MET A 1 43.06 -1.88 4.50
CA MET A 1 42.40 -3.03 3.82
C MET A 1 41.35 -3.71 4.69
N TRP A 2 41.57 -3.88 6.00
CA TRP A 2 40.63 -4.54 6.94
C TRP A 2 39.24 -3.89 7.10
N LYS A 3 39.17 -2.55 7.14
CA LYS A 3 37.90 -1.82 7.40
C LYS A 3 36.85 -1.97 6.28
N LYS A 4 37.27 -2.20 5.04
CA LYS A 4 36.35 -2.38 3.89
C LYS A 4 35.70 -3.78 3.90
N THR A 5 36.41 -4.78 4.41
CA THR A 5 35.94 -6.17 4.49
C THR A 5 34.88 -6.37 5.59
N VAL A 6 34.99 -5.64 6.70
CA VAL A 6 34.01 -5.69 7.81
C VAL A 6 32.68 -5.04 7.42
N LEU A 7 32.71 -3.93 6.67
CA LEU A 7 31.50 -3.27 6.19
C LEU A 7 30.70 -4.13 5.18
N ALA A 8 31.40 -4.85 4.30
CA ALA A 8 30.77 -5.75 3.34
C ALA A 8 30.07 -6.94 4.02
N PHE A 9 30.61 -7.41 5.15
CA PHE A 9 30.06 -8.56 5.89
C PHE A 9 28.80 -8.20 6.70
N LEU A 10 28.68 -6.96 7.19
CA LEU A 10 27.47 -6.49 7.90
C LEU A 10 26.30 -6.27 6.93
N ALA A 11 26.55 -5.75 5.72
CA ALA A 11 25.50 -5.53 4.71
C ALA A 11 24.87 -6.84 4.20
N THR A 12 25.65 -7.93 4.13
CA THR A 12 25.14 -9.25 3.71
C THR A 12 24.24 -9.90 4.77
N ILE A 13 24.44 -9.61 6.06
CA ILE A 13 23.57 -10.14 7.13
C ILE A 13 22.21 -9.43 7.10
N SER A 14 22.17 -8.12 6.84
CA SER A 14 20.91 -7.37 6.68
C SER A 14 20.09 -7.86 5.49
N ALA A 15 20.75 -8.28 4.40
CA ALA A 15 20.09 -8.85 3.22
C ALA A 15 19.58 -10.27 3.44
N LEU A 16 20.27 -11.09 4.25
CA LEU A 16 19.84 -12.45 4.64
C LEU A 16 18.73 -12.43 5.70
N TRP A 17 18.63 -11.35 6.47
CA TRP A 17 17.51 -11.03 7.35
C TRP A 17 16.48 -10.16 6.65
N GLY A 18 16.48 -10.16 5.31
CA GLY A 18 15.37 -9.60 4.55
C GLY A 18 14.10 -10.26 5.05
N LEU A 19 13.26 -9.49 5.75
CA LEU A 19 11.96 -9.94 6.24
C LEU A 19 11.29 -10.73 5.13
N GLN A 20 11.19 -12.05 5.30
CA GLN A 20 10.41 -12.86 4.39
C GLN A 20 8.95 -12.58 4.72
N THR A 21 8.44 -11.48 4.17
CA THR A 21 7.06 -11.06 4.31
C THR A 21 6.17 -12.17 3.77
N ARG A 22 5.56 -12.93 4.67
CA ARG A 22 4.66 -14.04 4.30
C ARG A 22 3.33 -13.51 3.77
N ASN A 23 2.84 -12.43 4.37
CA ASN A 23 1.58 -11.80 4.02
C ASN A 23 1.77 -10.28 3.93
N PHE A 24 1.13 -9.67 2.95
CA PHE A 24 1.07 -8.23 2.79
C PHE A 24 -0.39 -7.78 2.93
N VAL A 25 -0.64 -6.78 3.78
CA VAL A 25 -1.96 -6.20 3.98
C VAL A 25 -1.88 -4.70 3.73
N LEU A 26 -2.63 -4.22 2.74
CA LEU A 26 -2.80 -2.80 2.46
C LEU A 26 -4.17 -2.35 2.98
N VAL A 27 -4.18 -1.40 3.90
CA VAL A 27 -5.39 -0.75 4.39
C VAL A 27 -5.47 0.65 3.79
N VAL A 28 -6.52 0.89 2.99
CA VAL A 28 -6.82 2.22 2.45
C VAL A 28 -8.05 2.75 3.17
N ILE A 29 -7.95 3.96 3.73
CA ILE A 29 -9.06 4.62 4.44
C ILE A 29 -9.48 5.83 3.61
N ASP A 30 -10.67 5.77 3.02
CA ASP A 30 -11.22 6.89 2.25
C ASP A 30 -11.66 8.03 3.19
N GLY A 31 -11.40 9.28 2.79
CA GLY A 31 -11.77 10.48 3.53
C GLY A 31 -10.96 10.75 4.81
N ALA A 32 -9.93 9.95 5.11
CA ALA A 32 -9.06 10.19 6.27
C ALA A 32 -8.27 11.50 6.11
N ARG A 33 -8.55 12.49 6.96
CA ARG A 33 -7.80 13.75 6.98
C ARG A 33 -6.55 13.61 7.84
N TYR A 34 -5.46 14.25 7.43
CA TYR A 34 -4.23 14.26 8.21
C TYR A 34 -4.45 14.86 9.62
N SER A 35 -5.14 16.00 9.71
CA SER A 35 -5.47 16.69 10.97
C SER A 35 -6.38 15.89 11.92
N GLU A 36 -7.02 14.83 11.44
CA GLU A 36 -7.91 13.96 12.24
C GLU A 36 -7.25 12.59 12.53
N THR A 37 -6.05 12.35 11.99
CA THR A 37 -5.31 11.10 12.11
C THR A 37 -3.93 11.34 12.74
N PHE A 38 -2.84 11.18 11.99
CA PHE A 38 -1.48 11.34 12.52
C PHE A 38 -1.06 12.80 12.75
N GLY A 39 -1.81 13.76 12.20
CA GLY A 39 -1.63 15.18 12.48
C GLY A 39 -2.32 15.66 13.76
N ASP A 40 -3.19 14.84 14.36
CA ASP A 40 -3.72 15.09 15.70
C ASP A 40 -2.71 14.63 16.74
N SER A 41 -2.17 15.55 17.54
CA SER A 41 -1.19 15.24 18.59
C SER A 41 -1.72 14.25 19.63
N ASN A 42 -3.04 14.22 19.84
CA ASN A 42 -3.68 13.30 20.79
C ASN A 42 -4.09 11.97 20.14
N HIS A 43 -4.00 11.87 18.80
CA HIS A 43 -4.40 10.69 18.02
C HIS A 43 -5.82 10.20 18.36
N THR A 44 -6.74 11.14 18.60
CA THR A 44 -8.06 10.94 19.22
C THR A 44 -8.88 9.87 18.52
N TYR A 45 -8.87 9.88 17.18
CA TYR A 45 -9.70 8.99 16.36
C TYR A 45 -8.95 7.76 15.83
N VAL A 46 -7.62 7.71 15.97
CA VAL A 46 -6.79 6.61 15.44
C VAL A 46 -5.84 5.98 16.48
N PRO A 47 -6.26 5.77 17.75
CA PRO A 47 -5.35 5.33 18.81
C PRO A 47 -4.69 3.98 18.49
N ARG A 48 -5.38 3.07 17.79
CA ARG A 48 -4.82 1.77 17.37
C ARG A 48 -3.83 1.88 16.21
N MET A 49 -4.01 2.83 15.29
CA MET A 49 -3.04 3.05 14.22
C MET A 49 -1.77 3.72 14.77
N TYR A 50 -1.92 4.60 15.77
CA TYR A 50 -0.79 5.17 16.50
C TYR A 50 -0.03 4.12 17.33
N GLU A 51 -0.74 3.19 17.98
CA GLU A 51 -0.10 2.06 18.65
C GLU A 51 0.69 1.19 17.64
N LEU A 52 0.09 0.89 16.49
CA LEU A 52 0.75 0.12 15.44
C LEU A 52 1.99 0.83 14.87
N SER A 53 1.95 2.17 14.77
CA SER A 53 3.05 2.94 14.19
C SER A 53 4.34 2.87 15.03
N GLN A 54 4.23 2.54 16.33
CA GLN A 54 5.40 2.32 17.20
C GLN A 54 6.23 1.09 16.79
N TYR A 55 5.65 0.17 16.02
CA TYR A 55 6.33 -1.03 15.51
C TYR A 55 6.81 -0.88 14.07
N GLY A 56 6.60 0.29 13.45
CA GLY A 56 6.85 0.51 12.04
C GLY A 56 7.50 1.87 11.77
N THR A 57 7.23 2.41 10.60
CA THR A 57 7.71 3.73 10.19
C THR A 57 6.52 4.56 9.75
N ILE A 58 6.43 5.77 10.28
CA ILE A 58 5.49 6.78 9.80
C ILE A 58 6.20 7.57 8.71
N ILE A 59 5.59 7.65 7.55
CA ILE A 59 5.98 8.60 6.51
C ILE A 59 5.17 9.86 6.75
N ASP A 60 5.72 10.75 7.57
CA ASP A 60 5.18 12.08 7.80
C ASP A 60 5.68 13.04 6.70
N SER A 61 4.99 14.17 6.49
CA SER A 61 5.25 15.11 5.38
C SER A 61 4.99 14.51 3.99
N PHE A 62 3.92 13.72 3.86
CA PHE A 62 3.42 13.22 2.58
C PHE A 62 2.25 14.09 2.09
N TYR A 63 2.43 14.74 0.94
CA TYR A 63 1.48 15.71 0.40
C TYR A 63 0.92 15.26 -0.95
N ASN A 64 -0.35 15.55 -1.17
CA ASN A 64 -0.91 15.53 -2.52
C ASN A 64 -0.49 16.81 -3.26
N ASP A 65 -0.62 16.79 -4.58
CA ASP A 65 -0.42 17.93 -5.48
C ASP A 65 -1.68 18.81 -5.62
N GLY A 66 -2.63 18.70 -4.69
CA GLY A 66 -3.83 19.51 -4.57
C GLY A 66 -5.13 18.77 -4.89
N TYR A 67 -5.12 17.80 -5.79
CA TYR A 67 -6.33 17.06 -6.17
C TYR A 67 -6.44 15.73 -5.45
N THR A 68 -7.61 15.47 -4.85
CA THR A 68 -7.92 14.19 -4.19
C THR A 68 -9.12 13.55 -4.86
N TYR A 69 -8.86 12.55 -5.70
CA TYR A 69 -9.89 11.77 -6.38
C TYR A 69 -9.68 10.29 -6.07
N THR A 70 -10.59 9.68 -5.31
CA THR A 70 -10.52 8.26 -4.93
C THR A 70 -10.36 7.36 -6.15
N SER A 71 -11.09 7.65 -7.23
CA SER A 71 -11.04 6.92 -8.51
C SER A 71 -9.70 7.02 -9.24
N ARG A 72 -8.82 7.96 -8.87
CA ARG A 72 -7.46 8.10 -9.43
C ARG A 72 -6.39 7.62 -8.44
N ALA A 73 -6.55 7.94 -7.16
CA ALA A 73 -5.60 7.60 -6.11
C ALA A 73 -5.49 6.07 -5.88
N ILE A 74 -6.62 5.36 -5.83
CA ILE A 74 -6.61 3.90 -5.61
C ILE A 74 -5.85 3.17 -6.73
N PRO A 75 -6.14 3.39 -8.02
CA PRO A 75 -5.33 2.84 -9.11
C PRO A 75 -3.84 3.19 -9.02
N ALA A 76 -3.50 4.43 -8.68
CA ALA A 76 -2.11 4.85 -8.57
C ALA A 76 -1.36 4.08 -7.46
N ILE A 77 -2.01 3.88 -6.30
CA ILE A 77 -1.47 3.05 -5.20
C ILE A 77 -1.29 1.61 -5.66
N TRP A 78 -2.28 1.04 -6.34
CA TRP A 78 -2.21 -0.36 -6.80
C TRP A 78 -1.12 -0.58 -7.84
N CYS A 79 -0.89 0.37 -8.73
CA CYS A 79 0.05 0.23 -9.84
C CYS A 79 1.45 0.74 -9.51
N GLY A 80 1.61 1.51 -8.42
CA GLY A 80 2.87 2.17 -8.08
C GLY A 80 3.27 3.28 -9.05
N ALA A 81 2.34 3.80 -9.85
CA ALA A 81 2.57 4.84 -10.85
C ALA A 81 1.28 5.62 -11.13
N TRP A 82 1.42 6.87 -11.57
CA TRP A 82 0.30 7.61 -12.13
C TRP A 82 -0.25 6.87 -13.35
N THR A 83 -1.55 6.59 -13.33
CA THR A 83 -2.22 5.80 -14.35
C THR A 83 -3.59 6.39 -14.66
N GLU A 84 -4.03 6.18 -15.89
CA GLU A 84 -5.40 6.47 -16.28
C GLU A 84 -6.32 5.30 -15.92
N VAL A 85 -7.61 5.61 -15.94
CA VAL A 85 -8.67 4.62 -15.80
C VAL A 85 -9.51 4.63 -17.06
N ARG A 86 -10.03 3.46 -17.42
CA ARG A 86 -10.95 3.29 -18.54
C ARG A 86 -12.28 2.74 -18.03
N ASP A 87 -13.37 3.33 -18.50
CA ASP A 87 -14.71 2.79 -18.27
C ASP A 87 -14.83 1.39 -18.88
N THR A 88 -15.45 0.49 -18.14
CA THR A 88 -15.66 -0.89 -18.54
C THR A 88 -16.93 -1.44 -17.88
N VAL A 89 -17.26 -2.69 -18.20
CA VAL A 89 -18.40 -3.39 -17.64
C VAL A 89 -17.87 -4.64 -16.94
N ASP A 90 -18.22 -4.81 -15.67
CA ASP A 90 -17.83 -6.00 -14.92
C ASP A 90 -18.57 -7.25 -15.41
N GLN A 91 -18.21 -8.41 -14.86
CA GLN A 91 -18.81 -9.70 -15.20
C GLN A 91 -20.31 -9.82 -14.85
N TRP A 92 -20.87 -8.85 -14.13
CA TRP A 92 -22.30 -8.78 -13.76
C TRP A 92 -23.06 -7.69 -14.51
N GLY A 93 -22.42 -6.97 -15.43
CA GLY A 93 -23.06 -5.92 -16.21
C GLY A 93 -23.01 -4.52 -15.61
N HIS A 94 -22.31 -4.31 -14.49
CA HIS A 94 -22.18 -2.98 -13.89
C HIS A 94 -21.11 -2.15 -14.57
N GLN A 95 -21.42 -0.87 -14.81
CA GLN A 95 -20.43 0.11 -15.24
C GLN A 95 -19.40 0.32 -14.13
N THR A 96 -18.13 0.16 -14.47
CA THR A 96 -17.01 0.31 -13.55
C THR A 96 -15.80 0.90 -14.27
N GLN A 97 -14.71 1.11 -13.55
CA GLN A 97 -13.46 1.62 -14.09
C GLN A 97 -12.32 0.64 -13.84
N TYR A 98 -11.48 0.44 -14.84
CA TYR A 98 -10.31 -0.42 -14.77
C TYR A 98 -9.02 0.37 -14.99
N THR A 99 -7.97 0.02 -14.27
CA THR A 99 -6.65 0.67 -14.39
C THR A 99 -5.90 0.18 -15.63
N LEU A 100 -5.13 1.05 -16.29
CA LEU A 100 -4.36 0.68 -17.48
C LEU A 100 -3.02 0.00 -17.20
N LEU A 101 -2.59 -0.07 -15.94
CA LEU A 101 -1.34 -0.70 -15.52
C LEU A 101 -1.62 -1.92 -14.64
N PRO A 102 -0.74 -2.95 -14.65
CA PRO A 102 -0.90 -4.07 -13.74
C PRO A 102 -0.78 -3.61 -12.29
N SER A 103 -1.68 -4.10 -11.45
CA SER A 103 -1.67 -3.91 -10.01
C SER A 103 -0.59 -4.76 -9.33
N PHE A 104 -0.21 -4.40 -8.11
CA PHE A 104 0.70 -5.23 -7.29
C PHE A 104 0.12 -6.64 -7.03
N PHE A 105 -1.20 -6.81 -7.06
CA PHE A 105 -1.85 -8.11 -6.97
C PHE A 105 -1.50 -9.01 -8.15
N GLU A 106 -1.55 -8.47 -9.37
CA GLU A 106 -1.20 -9.18 -10.60
C GLU A 106 0.30 -9.48 -10.66
N TYR A 107 1.15 -8.51 -10.26
CA TYR A 107 2.59 -8.74 -10.14
C TYR A 107 2.91 -9.84 -9.13
N TYR A 108 2.34 -9.79 -7.93
CA TYR A 108 2.53 -10.81 -6.89
C TYR A 108 2.15 -12.20 -7.40
N ARG A 109 0.93 -12.33 -7.97
CA ARG A 109 0.45 -13.62 -8.49
C ARG A 109 1.33 -14.16 -9.61
N LYS A 110 1.74 -13.30 -10.55
CA LYS A 110 2.63 -13.68 -11.65
C LYS A 110 4.00 -14.12 -11.14
N GLN A 111 4.62 -13.36 -10.24
CA GLN A 111 5.95 -13.63 -9.73
C GLN A 111 6.00 -14.90 -8.86
N GLN A 112 4.96 -15.16 -8.08
CA GLN A 112 4.88 -16.29 -7.15
C GLN A 112 4.12 -17.50 -7.73
N SER A 113 3.60 -17.39 -8.96
CA SER A 113 2.74 -18.42 -9.59
C SER A 113 1.54 -18.82 -8.71
N MET A 114 0.92 -17.82 -8.08
CA MET A 114 -0.17 -18.04 -7.13
C MET A 114 -1.53 -18.13 -7.82
N PRO A 115 -2.46 -18.94 -7.29
CA PRO A 115 -3.81 -19.07 -7.84
C PRO A 115 -4.63 -17.78 -7.64
N GLN A 116 -5.80 -17.69 -8.28
CA GLN A 116 -6.62 -16.49 -8.25
C GLN A 116 -7.21 -16.17 -6.87
N ASP A 117 -7.50 -17.21 -6.10
CA ASP A 117 -8.12 -17.14 -4.77
C ASP A 117 -7.11 -16.86 -3.64
N SER A 118 -5.82 -16.66 -3.96
CA SER A 118 -4.80 -16.30 -2.97
C SER A 118 -4.72 -14.80 -2.68
N VAL A 119 -5.52 -13.98 -3.35
CA VAL A 119 -5.54 -12.52 -3.19
C VAL A 119 -6.95 -12.08 -2.86
N TYR A 120 -7.07 -11.27 -1.80
CA TYR A 120 -8.35 -10.79 -1.30
C TYR A 120 -8.45 -9.28 -1.41
N TYR A 121 -9.58 -8.82 -1.94
CA TYR A 121 -10.00 -7.43 -1.87
C TYR A 121 -11.27 -7.37 -1.02
N VAL A 122 -11.20 -6.68 0.11
CA VAL A 122 -12.31 -6.58 1.08
C VAL A 122 -12.72 -5.12 1.18
N LEU A 123 -13.95 -4.83 0.81
CA LEU A 123 -14.60 -3.55 1.05
C LEU A 123 -15.40 -3.64 2.34
N LYS A 124 -15.00 -2.86 3.35
CA LYS A 124 -15.84 -2.63 4.52
C LYS A 124 -16.54 -1.30 4.33
N SER A 125 -17.85 -1.34 4.14
CA SER A 125 -18.65 -0.15 4.31
C SER A 125 -19.20 -0.03 5.72
N LEU A 126 -19.21 1.20 6.21
CA LEU A 126 -19.90 1.62 7.43
C LEU A 126 -21.24 2.22 7.00
N TYR A 127 -22.20 1.36 6.65
CA TYR A 127 -23.61 1.75 6.48
C TYR A 127 -24.42 1.14 7.62
#